data_AF-A0A660PST1-F1
#
_entry.id   AF-A0A660PST1-F1
#
_cell.length_a   1.000
_cell.length_b   1.000
_cell.length_c   1.000
_cell.angle_alpha   90.00
_cell.angle_beta   90.00
_cell.angle_gamma   90.00
#
_symmetry.space_group_name_H-M   'P 1'
#
loop_
_entity.id
_entity.type
_entity.pdbx_description
1 polymer ?
#
loop_
_entity_poly.entity_id
_entity_poly.type
_entity_poly.pdbx_seq_one_letter_code
_entity_poly.pdbx_strand_id
1 'polypeptide(L)'
;VESLILEANLVHEHKPRYNVALKDDKHFPYLKVTTDEPFPRLLVVRRLEKDGATYFGPYTSAKGMRRTMAFLTHLFKIRSCNFVLPPPEGKEVKLCLDYRINRCCGPCQGLQSQEEYSESIDSVLMVLSGKSKALINRLSEKMQAASEAMEFEEAAECRDQIEALQSVMVKQSVDIGELVDRDIVAVAREGRDAMAVVMQVREGVLIGRQEFQLAGDIEEDDEVVLETFIAQYYNHQPNLPNEICLPSELSSIGLVEDWLKELKGSRIKVVTPKKGVKIRLVELAARNARLLLDEILIQRRAVSERTSKMVSALKDELKLSHSPRTMVCFDISNTGESDAVGSCAYFDNGKPKKNQYRHFKIKGGAAQDDFRMMREVVGRYFHRICEEKLTPPDLVVVDGGKGQLSSTVAELKSLGFDTQPVIGLAKRLEEVFVPLLSDPITIPRGSPALILLKRIRDEAHRFAITYNRKVRTKRTIKSVLDEIPGIGPARRAALLKKFGSVKRIREASVEEIAEVKGITEVLAKSVKRRLSGTQGS
;
A
#
# COMPACT_ATOMS: atom_id res chain seq x y z
N VAL A 1 -1.55 0.02 -33.24
CA VAL A 1 -1.00 0.76 -32.07
C VAL A 1 -2.11 1.06 -31.06
N GLU A 2 -3.21 1.72 -31.46
CA GLU A 2 -4.34 2.04 -30.56
C GLU A 2 -5.01 0.83 -29.89
N SER A 3 -5.19 -0.32 -30.55
CA SER A 3 -5.93 -1.47 -29.98
C SER A 3 -5.23 -2.12 -28.76
N LEU A 4 -3.89 -2.25 -28.79
CA LEU A 4 -3.12 -2.91 -27.73
C LEU A 4 -2.95 -1.99 -26.50
N ILE A 5 -2.86 -0.68 -26.76
CA ILE A 5 -2.86 0.38 -25.74
C ILE A 5 -4.24 0.52 -25.11
N LEU A 6 -5.30 0.49 -25.93
CA LEU A 6 -6.68 0.51 -25.45
C LEU A 6 -6.93 -0.73 -24.57
N GLU A 7 -6.49 -1.90 -24.99
CA GLU A 7 -6.62 -3.13 -24.20
C GLU A 7 -5.84 -3.04 -22.88
N ALA A 8 -4.55 -2.67 -22.90
CA ALA A 8 -3.76 -2.52 -21.66
C ALA A 8 -4.36 -1.47 -20.70
N ASN A 9 -4.86 -0.35 -21.22
CA ASN A 9 -5.52 0.69 -20.45
C ASN A 9 -6.88 0.23 -19.91
N LEU A 10 -7.69 -0.47 -20.71
CA LEU A 10 -8.98 -1.05 -20.30
C LEU A 10 -8.79 -2.15 -19.25
N VAL A 11 -7.73 -2.96 -19.36
CA VAL A 11 -7.37 -3.98 -18.37
C VAL A 11 -6.96 -3.33 -17.05
N HIS A 12 -6.20 -2.24 -17.09
CA HIS A 12 -5.85 -1.48 -15.90
C HIS A 12 -7.08 -0.78 -15.28
N GLU A 13 -7.96 -0.19 -16.09
CA GLU A 13 -9.14 0.55 -15.64
C GLU A 13 -10.23 -0.38 -15.09
N HIS A 14 -10.51 -1.49 -15.77
CA HIS A 14 -11.60 -2.39 -15.43
C HIS A 14 -11.18 -3.58 -14.57
N LYS A 15 -9.87 -3.83 -14.40
CA LYS A 15 -9.30 -4.94 -13.62
C LYS A 15 -10.09 -6.25 -13.81
N PRO A 16 -10.27 -6.71 -15.07
CA PRO A 16 -11.05 -7.90 -15.35
C PRO A 16 -10.45 -9.11 -14.64
N ARG A 17 -11.31 -10.05 -14.23
CA ARG A 17 -10.96 -11.15 -13.31
C ARG A 17 -9.90 -12.13 -13.84
N TYR A 18 -9.60 -12.10 -15.14
CA TYR A 18 -8.87 -13.14 -15.86
C TYR A 18 -7.58 -12.65 -16.55
N ASN A 19 -7.23 -11.36 -16.45
CA ASN A 19 -6.05 -10.83 -17.15
C ASN A 19 -4.81 -10.75 -16.26
N VAL A 20 -3.64 -10.81 -16.91
CA VAL A 20 -2.34 -10.54 -16.28
C VAL A 20 -2.33 -9.18 -15.60
N ALA A 21 -2.35 -9.17 -14.27
CA ALA A 21 -2.29 -7.97 -13.47
C ALA A 21 -1.12 -8.01 -12.49
N LEU A 22 -0.40 -6.89 -12.38
CA LEU A 22 0.54 -6.63 -11.29
C LEU A 22 -0.22 -6.77 -9.96
N LYS A 23 0.13 -7.79 -9.16
CA LYS A 23 -0.56 -8.08 -7.89
C LYS A 23 -0.41 -6.96 -6.87
N ASP A 24 0.68 -6.20 -6.94
CA ASP A 24 1.00 -5.13 -6.01
C ASP A 24 0.65 -3.77 -6.64
N ASP A 25 -0.62 -3.40 -6.54
CA ASP A 25 -1.20 -2.10 -6.93
C ASP A 25 -0.74 -0.94 -5.99
N LYS A 26 0.37 -1.15 -5.26
CA LYS A 26 1.03 -0.09 -4.52
C LYS A 26 1.60 0.84 -5.56
N HIS A 27 0.98 2.00 -5.72
CA HIS A 27 1.50 3.06 -6.58
C HIS A 27 2.98 3.26 -6.25
N PHE A 28 3.84 2.81 -7.15
CA PHE A 28 5.27 2.82 -6.93
C PHE A 28 5.70 4.26 -6.67
N PRO A 29 6.55 4.50 -5.66
CA PRO A 29 7.03 5.84 -5.42
C PRO A 29 8.05 6.22 -6.51
N TYR A 30 7.97 7.48 -6.93
CA TYR A 30 8.88 8.15 -7.85
C TYR A 30 9.58 9.28 -7.09
N LEU A 31 10.79 9.62 -7.53
CA LEU A 31 11.43 10.88 -7.20
C LEU A 31 11.05 11.91 -8.25
N LYS A 32 10.54 13.06 -7.83
CA LYS A 32 10.19 14.21 -8.66
C LYS A 32 11.19 15.32 -8.37
N VAL A 33 11.80 15.87 -9.41
CA VAL A 33 12.58 17.12 -9.36
C VAL A 33 11.70 18.21 -9.96
N THR A 34 11.27 19.19 -9.16
CA THR A 34 10.40 20.30 -9.60
C THR A 34 11.19 21.30 -10.43
N THR A 35 11.50 20.94 -11.68
CA THR A 35 12.20 21.78 -12.66
C THR A 35 11.35 22.97 -13.15
N ASP A 36 10.12 23.09 -12.66
CA ASP A 36 9.13 24.13 -12.97
C ASP A 36 9.20 25.36 -12.04
N GLU A 37 10.10 25.37 -11.04
CA GLU A 37 10.27 26.48 -10.10
C GLU A 37 11.72 26.98 -10.02
N PRO A 38 11.97 28.26 -9.64
CA PRO A 38 13.33 28.84 -9.61
C PRO A 38 14.32 28.10 -8.70
N PHE A 39 13.83 27.55 -7.59
CA PHE A 39 14.62 26.72 -6.69
C PHE A 39 14.01 25.32 -6.64
N PRO A 40 14.38 24.39 -7.54
CA PRO A 40 13.80 23.06 -7.58
C PRO A 40 13.96 22.25 -6.28
N ARG A 41 13.06 21.28 -6.08
CA ARG A 41 13.00 20.39 -4.92
C ARG A 41 13.02 18.94 -5.39
N LEU A 42 13.59 18.08 -4.55
CA LEU A 42 13.55 16.63 -4.72
C LEU A 42 12.45 16.04 -3.82
N LEU A 43 11.37 15.54 -4.42
CA LEU A 43 10.16 15.10 -3.74
C LEU A 43 9.87 13.63 -4.00
N VAL A 44 9.18 12.98 -3.06
CA VAL A 44 8.61 11.65 -3.26
C VAL A 44 7.16 11.78 -3.68
N VAL A 45 6.83 11.25 -4.84
CA VAL A 45 5.46 11.23 -5.36
C VAL A 45 5.05 9.80 -5.69
N ARG A 46 3.74 9.56 -5.84
CA ARG A 46 3.18 8.26 -6.25
C ARG A 46 2.35 8.37 -7.54
N ARG A 47 2.25 9.57 -8.08
CA ARG A 47 1.52 9.89 -9.31
C ARG A 47 2.43 10.77 -10.14
N LEU A 48 2.46 10.47 -11.44
CA LEU A 48 3.11 11.29 -12.44
C LEU A 48 2.10 12.36 -12.88
N GLU A 49 2.52 13.61 -12.90
CA GLU A 49 1.72 14.73 -13.37
C GLU A 49 2.40 15.30 -14.62
N LYS A 50 1.63 15.86 -15.56
CA LYS A 50 2.17 16.55 -16.74
C LYS A 50 2.45 18.01 -16.40
N ASP A 51 3.39 18.23 -15.49
CA ASP A 51 3.68 19.54 -14.88
C ASP A 51 5.06 20.09 -15.25
N GLY A 52 5.78 19.45 -16.17
CA GLY A 52 7.12 19.87 -16.59
C GLY A 52 8.23 19.52 -15.59
N ALA A 53 7.90 18.84 -14.49
CA ALA A 53 8.88 18.30 -13.55
C ALA A 53 9.57 17.06 -14.13
N THR A 54 10.79 16.79 -13.67
CA THR A 54 11.53 15.58 -14.07
C THR A 54 11.29 14.46 -13.07
N TYR A 55 10.90 13.28 -13.54
CA TYR A 55 10.57 12.14 -12.69
C TYR A 55 11.57 11.00 -12.85
N PHE A 56 11.89 10.31 -11.75
CA PHE A 56 12.78 9.15 -11.69
C PHE A 56 12.11 8.03 -10.91
N GLY A 57 12.18 6.80 -11.40
CA GLY A 57 11.49 5.65 -10.82
C GLY A 57 10.89 4.76 -11.91
N PRO A 58 9.95 3.86 -11.57
CA PRO A 58 9.42 3.57 -10.25
C PRO A 58 10.47 2.90 -9.36
N TYR A 59 10.44 3.16 -8.05
CA TYR A 59 11.31 2.49 -7.09
C TYR A 59 10.57 1.33 -6.39
N THR A 60 11.14 0.12 -6.40
CA THR A 60 10.56 -1.05 -5.71
C THR A 60 10.60 -0.92 -4.18
N SER A 61 11.60 -0.21 -3.64
CA SER A 61 11.74 0.03 -2.21
C SER A 61 11.59 1.50 -1.86
N ALA A 62 10.46 1.86 -1.26
CA ALA A 62 10.25 3.21 -0.71
C ALA A 62 11.30 3.60 0.34
N LYS A 63 11.85 2.61 1.07
CA LYS A 63 12.92 2.84 2.05
C LYS A 63 14.25 3.14 1.36
N GLY A 64 14.60 2.37 0.32
CA GLY A 64 15.80 2.60 -0.48
C GLY A 64 15.77 3.97 -1.15
N MET A 65 14.67 4.28 -1.84
CA MET A 65 14.47 5.57 -2.49
C MET A 65 14.58 6.76 -1.52
N ARG A 66 13.99 6.69 -0.31
CA ARG A 66 14.14 7.74 0.70
C ARG A 66 15.59 7.92 1.17
N ARG A 67 16.39 6.84 1.22
CA ARG A 67 17.82 6.93 1.53
C ARG A 67 18.57 7.62 0.40
N THR A 68 18.29 7.29 -0.86
CA THR A 68 18.85 7.97 -2.03
C THR A 68 18.52 9.45 -2.04
N MET A 69 17.25 9.80 -1.82
CA MET A 69 16.82 11.20 -1.70
C MET A 69 17.59 11.92 -0.60
N ALA A 70 17.62 11.37 0.61
CA ALA A 70 18.31 11.99 1.73
C ALA A 70 19.83 12.16 1.49
N PHE A 71 20.45 11.20 0.79
CA PHE A 71 21.85 11.27 0.38
C PHE A 71 22.07 12.43 -0.59
N LEU A 72 21.31 12.49 -1.69
CA LEU A 72 21.45 13.55 -2.72
C LEU A 72 21.13 14.94 -2.17
N THR A 73 20.07 15.06 -1.36
CA THR A 73 19.68 16.31 -0.73
C THR A 73 20.78 16.83 0.20
N HIS A 74 21.46 15.94 0.92
CA HIS A 74 22.57 16.32 1.79
C HIS A 74 23.81 16.69 0.98
N LEU A 75 24.18 15.86 -0.01
CA LEU A 75 25.40 15.99 -0.78
C LEU A 75 25.48 17.29 -1.59
N PHE A 76 24.35 17.67 -2.20
CA PHE A 76 24.24 18.87 -3.04
C PHE A 76 23.45 20.00 -2.35
N LYS A 77 23.28 19.93 -1.02
CA LYS A 77 22.61 20.96 -0.19
C LYS A 77 21.25 21.44 -0.75
N ILE A 78 20.47 20.52 -1.31
CA ILE A 78 19.15 20.80 -1.91
C ILE A 78 18.15 21.12 -0.80
N ARG A 79 17.28 22.10 -1.04
CA ARG A 79 16.29 22.53 -0.04
C ARG A 79 15.27 21.43 0.25
N SER A 80 14.98 21.22 1.53
CA SER A 80 13.92 20.32 2.02
C SER A 80 12.60 21.05 2.30
N CYS A 81 12.64 22.39 2.33
CA CYS A 81 11.53 23.23 2.75
C CYS A 81 10.46 23.36 1.66
N ASN A 82 9.23 23.66 2.08
CA ASN A 82 8.08 23.83 1.18
C ASN A 82 7.74 25.31 0.90
N PHE A 83 8.68 26.23 1.14
CA PHE A 83 8.48 27.64 0.87
C PHE A 83 8.52 27.93 -0.63
N VAL A 84 7.69 28.87 -1.09
CA VAL A 84 7.81 29.45 -2.44
C VAL A 84 9.01 30.38 -2.42
N LEU A 85 10.00 30.11 -3.28
CA LEU A 85 11.23 30.90 -3.38
C LEU A 85 11.41 31.39 -4.83
N PRO A 86 11.78 32.67 -5.03
CA PRO A 86 11.96 33.70 -4.01
C PRO A 86 10.65 34.03 -3.24
N PRO A 87 10.73 34.47 -1.98
CA PRO A 87 9.54 34.80 -1.20
C PRO A 87 8.70 35.89 -1.90
N PRO A 88 7.36 35.79 -1.90
CA PRO A 88 6.49 36.86 -2.42
C PRO A 88 6.73 38.18 -1.68
N GLU A 89 6.48 39.31 -2.35
CA GLU A 89 6.63 40.64 -1.76
C GLU A 89 5.92 40.75 -0.40
N GLY A 90 6.63 41.30 0.59
CA GLY A 90 6.14 41.47 1.96
C GLY A 90 6.17 40.20 2.83
N LYS A 91 6.68 39.06 2.34
CA LYS A 91 6.90 37.85 3.14
C LYS A 91 8.38 37.59 3.35
N GLU A 92 8.79 37.54 4.60
CA GLU A 92 10.15 37.12 4.98
C GLU A 92 10.17 35.67 5.46
N VAL A 93 11.15 34.91 4.98
CA VAL A 93 11.42 33.55 5.43
C VAL A 93 12.71 33.57 6.26
N LYS A 94 12.63 33.11 7.51
CA LYS A 94 13.80 33.01 8.40
C LYS A 94 14.63 31.76 8.07
N LEU A 95 15.94 31.87 8.23
CA LEU A 95 16.86 30.73 8.10
C LEU A 95 16.49 29.61 9.07
N CYS A 96 16.27 28.43 8.52
CA CYS A 96 15.88 27.25 9.28
C CYS A 96 17.09 26.51 9.84
N LEU A 97 16.81 25.43 10.58
CA LEU A 97 17.85 24.56 11.11
C LEU A 97 18.75 24.00 10.01
N ASP A 98 18.18 23.56 8.88
CA ASP A 98 18.95 22.93 7.78
C ASP A 98 20.07 23.84 7.25
N TYR A 99 19.85 25.15 7.20
CA TYR A 99 20.93 26.10 6.88
C TYR A 99 22.02 26.09 7.97
N ARG A 100 21.62 26.18 9.25
CA ARG A 100 22.55 26.25 10.38
C ARG A 100 23.39 24.98 10.56
N ILE A 101 22.92 23.85 10.05
CA ILE A 101 23.66 22.57 10.05
C ILE A 101 24.26 22.25 8.67
N ASN A 102 24.40 23.25 7.80
CA ASN A 102 25.05 23.17 6.48
C ASN A 102 24.43 22.14 5.49
N ARG A 103 23.10 21.97 5.53
CA ARG A 103 22.33 21.11 4.61
C ARG A 103 21.59 21.87 3.51
N CYS A 104 21.68 23.20 3.52
CA CYS A 104 21.05 24.11 2.57
C CYS A 104 21.82 25.43 2.60
N CYS A 105 22.07 26.08 1.46
CA CYS A 105 22.84 27.34 1.43
C CYS A 105 21.97 28.60 1.64
N GLY A 106 20.72 28.44 2.06
CA GLY A 106 19.86 29.56 2.45
C GLY A 106 19.31 30.43 1.31
N PRO A 107 18.84 29.86 0.17
CA PRO A 107 18.26 30.63 -0.93
C PRO A 107 17.03 31.45 -0.50
N CYS A 108 16.40 31.10 0.63
CA CYS A 108 15.24 31.81 1.16
C CYS A 108 15.53 33.24 1.62
N GLN A 109 16.80 33.58 1.88
CA GLN A 109 17.24 34.93 2.20
C GLN A 109 18.21 35.49 1.14
N GLY A 110 18.28 34.86 -0.03
CA GLY A 110 19.19 35.29 -1.12
C GLY A 110 20.68 35.04 -0.82
N LEU A 111 21.02 34.18 0.14
CA LEU A 111 22.41 33.80 0.44
C LEU A 111 23.02 32.87 -0.61
N GLN A 112 22.20 32.37 -1.53
CA GLN A 112 22.60 31.56 -2.68
C GLN A 112 21.84 32.07 -3.90
N SER A 113 22.56 32.25 -5.01
CA SER A 113 21.95 32.66 -6.27
C SER A 113 21.11 31.53 -6.90
N GLN A 114 20.22 31.89 -7.82
CA GLN A 114 19.42 30.90 -8.54
C GLN A 114 20.30 30.03 -9.44
N GLU A 115 21.34 30.64 -10.03
CA GLU A 115 22.30 30.01 -10.92
C GLU A 115 23.13 28.95 -10.17
N GLU A 116 23.71 29.30 -9.01
CA GLU A 116 24.44 28.36 -8.15
C GLU A 116 23.57 27.19 -7.68
N TYR A 117 22.30 27.46 -7.34
CA TYR A 117 21.37 26.41 -6.93
C TYR A 117 21.02 25.49 -8.11
N SER A 118 20.92 26.05 -9.32
CA SER A 118 20.65 25.27 -10.54
C SER A 118 21.79 24.31 -10.86
N GLU A 119 23.05 24.69 -10.66
CA GLU A 119 24.20 23.77 -10.82
C GLU A 119 24.14 22.56 -9.86
N SER A 120 23.66 22.80 -8.64
CA SER A 120 23.43 21.74 -7.64
C SER A 120 22.31 20.79 -8.10
N ILE A 121 21.24 21.33 -8.68
CA ILE A 121 20.15 20.53 -9.25
C ILE A 121 20.60 19.73 -10.47
N ASP A 122 21.40 20.32 -11.36
CA ASP A 122 21.97 19.62 -12.50
C ASP A 122 22.84 18.44 -12.06
N SER A 123 23.61 18.61 -10.98
CA SER A 123 24.38 17.53 -10.38
C SER A 123 23.48 16.40 -9.88
N VAL A 124 22.36 16.71 -9.23
CA VAL A 124 21.34 15.72 -8.83
C VAL A 124 20.75 15.00 -10.04
N LEU A 125 20.39 15.74 -11.10
CA LEU A 125 19.85 15.18 -12.34
C LEU A 125 20.88 14.26 -13.03
N MET A 126 22.16 14.63 -13.05
CA MET A 126 23.24 13.78 -13.57
C MET A 126 23.35 12.47 -12.78
N VAL A 127 23.32 12.51 -11.45
CA VAL A 127 23.37 11.27 -10.65
C VAL A 127 22.15 10.40 -10.89
N LEU A 128 20.94 10.97 -10.87
CA LEU A 128 19.70 10.21 -11.06
C LEU A 128 19.52 9.68 -12.49
N SER A 129 20.15 10.30 -13.48
CA SER A 129 20.20 9.81 -14.88
C SER A 129 21.33 8.82 -15.14
N GLY A 130 22.18 8.53 -14.16
CA GLY A 130 23.28 7.57 -14.28
C GLY A 130 24.61 8.15 -14.76
N LYS A 131 24.69 9.47 -14.99
CA LYS A 131 25.89 10.18 -15.47
C LYS A 131 26.89 10.50 -14.35
N SER A 132 27.02 9.62 -13.36
CA SER A 132 27.84 9.86 -12.17
C SER A 132 29.33 9.97 -12.49
N LYS A 133 29.84 9.22 -13.48
CA LYS A 133 31.26 9.32 -13.91
C LYS A 133 31.58 10.70 -14.49
N ALA A 134 30.71 11.21 -15.36
CA ALA A 134 30.86 12.54 -15.93
C ALA A 134 30.81 13.63 -14.86
N LEU A 135 29.92 13.49 -13.86
CA LEU A 135 29.86 14.41 -12.73
C LEU A 135 31.14 14.37 -11.87
N ILE A 136 31.69 13.19 -11.59
CA ILE A 136 32.94 13.05 -10.84
C ILE A 136 34.08 13.77 -11.57
N ASN A 137 34.19 13.63 -12.89
CA ASN A 137 35.20 14.33 -13.68
C ASN A 137 35.02 15.85 -13.58
N ARG A 138 33.78 16.34 -13.73
CA ARG A 138 33.45 17.77 -13.59
C ARG A 138 33.81 18.32 -12.20
N LEU A 139 33.48 17.58 -11.14
CA LEU A 139 33.84 17.95 -9.77
C LEU A 139 35.35 17.90 -9.55
N SER A 140 36.06 16.99 -10.20
CA SER A 140 37.52 16.88 -10.09
C SER A 140 38.23 18.07 -10.74
N GLU A 141 37.76 18.49 -11.92
CA GLU A 141 38.24 19.71 -12.59
C GLU A 141 37.96 20.95 -11.73
N LYS A 142 36.75 21.05 -11.16
CA LYS A 142 36.37 22.16 -10.26
C LYS A 142 37.20 22.18 -8.98
N MET A 143 37.43 21.02 -8.37
CA MET A 143 38.30 20.86 -7.20
C MET A 143 39.72 21.34 -7.48
N GLN A 144 40.28 20.96 -8.63
CA GLN A 144 41.63 21.33 -9.03
C GLN A 144 41.74 22.84 -9.26
N ALA A 145 40.77 23.44 -9.95
CA ALA A 145 40.71 24.88 -10.18
C ALA A 145 40.61 25.67 -8.85
N ALA A 146 39.74 25.24 -7.93
CA ALA A 146 39.61 25.85 -6.61
C ALA A 146 40.91 25.72 -5.79
N SER A 147 41.59 24.57 -5.86
CA SER A 147 42.88 24.38 -5.20
C SER A 147 43.97 25.29 -5.77
N GLU A 148 44.00 25.50 -7.10
CA GLU A 148 44.93 26.41 -7.77
C GLU A 148 44.65 27.88 -7.41
N ALA A 149 43.37 28.23 -7.22
CA ALA A 149 42.93 29.54 -6.73
C ALA A 149 43.12 29.74 -5.20
N MET A 150 43.63 28.73 -4.48
CA MET A 150 43.78 28.71 -3.02
C MET A 150 42.45 28.76 -2.24
N GLU A 151 41.34 28.38 -2.87
CA GLU A 151 40.00 28.28 -2.29
C GLU A 151 39.78 26.89 -1.68
N PHE A 152 40.50 26.61 -0.58
CA PHE A 152 40.55 25.27 0.02
C PHE A 152 39.21 24.73 0.54
N GLU A 153 38.27 25.61 0.91
CA GLU A 153 36.93 25.19 1.37
C GLU A 153 36.11 24.59 0.22
N GLU A 154 36.11 25.24 -0.95
CA GLU A 154 35.40 24.75 -2.14
C GLU A 154 36.06 23.49 -2.71
N ALA A 155 37.40 23.44 -2.70
CA ALA A 155 38.15 22.24 -3.07
C ALA A 155 37.82 21.06 -2.13
N ALA A 156 37.74 21.29 -0.82
CA ALA A 156 37.37 20.26 0.15
C ALA A 156 35.92 19.78 -0.07
N GLU A 157 34.98 20.68 -0.36
CA GLU A 157 33.60 20.31 -0.66
C GLU A 157 33.51 19.43 -1.92
N CYS A 158 34.21 19.79 -2.99
CA CYS A 158 34.25 18.98 -4.21
C CYS A 158 34.88 17.59 -3.95
N ARG A 159 35.97 17.52 -3.18
CA ARG A 159 36.60 16.25 -2.78
C ARG A 159 35.62 15.36 -2.02
N ASP A 160 34.97 15.90 -0.99
CA ASP A 160 34.04 15.16 -0.15
C ASP A 160 32.84 14.67 -0.97
N GLN A 161 32.39 15.47 -1.95
CA GLN A 161 31.36 15.06 -2.91
C GLN A 161 31.80 13.89 -3.79
N ILE A 162 33.04 13.92 -4.32
CA ILE A 162 33.61 12.84 -5.14
C ILE A 162 33.69 11.54 -4.33
N GLU A 163 34.27 11.58 -3.12
CA GLU A 163 34.42 10.41 -2.25
C GLU A 163 33.06 9.80 -1.90
N ALA A 164 32.08 10.63 -1.57
CA ALA A 164 30.72 10.19 -1.29
C ALA A 164 30.08 9.49 -2.49
N LEU A 165 30.20 10.05 -3.71
CA LEU A 165 29.67 9.43 -4.93
C LEU A 165 30.35 8.09 -5.23
N GLN A 166 31.68 8.02 -5.13
CA GLN A 166 32.44 6.79 -5.37
C GLN A 166 32.05 5.67 -4.40
N SER A 167 31.80 6.00 -3.12
CA SER A 167 31.41 5.02 -2.09
C SER A 167 30.10 4.27 -2.41
N VAL A 168 29.18 4.93 -3.13
CA VAL A 168 27.91 4.36 -3.57
C VAL A 168 28.10 3.54 -4.85
N MET A 169 28.92 4.03 -5.78
CA MET A 169 29.17 3.36 -7.07
C MET A 169 29.92 2.03 -6.92
N VAL A 170 30.93 1.96 -6.05
CA VAL A 170 31.76 0.75 -5.85
C VAL A 170 30.94 -0.44 -5.32
N LYS A 171 29.81 -0.19 -4.66
CA LYS A 171 28.92 -1.27 -4.17
C LYS A 171 27.99 -1.85 -5.25
N GLN A 172 27.98 -1.30 -6.47
CA GLN A 172 26.99 -1.65 -7.49
C GLN A 172 27.57 -2.01 -8.87
N SER A 173 28.89 -1.92 -9.10
CA SER A 173 29.44 -2.08 -10.44
C SER A 173 29.78 -3.54 -10.82
N VAL A 174 29.09 -4.03 -11.84
CA VAL A 174 29.63 -5.02 -12.79
C VAL A 174 29.76 -4.26 -14.11
N ASP A 175 31.00 -4.04 -14.58
CA ASP A 175 31.26 -3.29 -15.81
C ASP A 175 30.96 -4.16 -17.05
N ILE A 176 30.07 -3.69 -17.91
CA ILE A 176 29.53 -4.44 -19.07
C ILE A 176 30.11 -3.91 -20.40
N GLY A 177 30.98 -2.90 -20.38
CA GLY A 177 31.83 -2.51 -21.52
C GLY A 177 31.19 -1.65 -22.63
N GLU A 178 29.87 -1.55 -22.74
CA GLU A 178 29.18 -0.65 -23.68
C GLU A 178 28.42 0.47 -22.95
N LEU A 179 28.69 1.74 -23.29
CA LEU A 179 28.06 2.96 -22.75
C LEU A 179 26.62 3.17 -23.26
N VAL A 180 25.80 2.13 -23.29
CA VAL A 180 24.42 2.18 -23.78
C VAL A 180 23.45 1.86 -22.65
N ASP A 181 22.52 2.78 -22.42
CA ASP A 181 21.41 2.59 -21.49
C ASP A 181 20.49 1.49 -21.98
N ARG A 182 20.37 0.43 -21.18
CA ARG A 182 19.54 -0.73 -21.50
C ARG A 182 18.79 -1.25 -20.30
N ASP A 183 17.60 -1.76 -20.54
CA ASP A 183 16.88 -2.55 -19.55
C ASP A 183 16.88 -4.02 -19.99
N ILE A 184 17.12 -4.92 -19.03
CA ILE A 184 17.07 -6.36 -19.24
C ILE A 184 15.82 -6.87 -18.53
N VAL A 185 14.85 -7.36 -19.29
CA VAL A 185 13.58 -7.84 -18.77
C VAL A 185 13.54 -9.36 -18.87
N ALA A 186 13.06 -10.04 -17.84
CA ALA A 186 12.74 -11.46 -17.90
C ALA A 186 11.51 -11.77 -17.06
N VAL A 187 10.75 -12.78 -17.47
CA VAL A 187 9.58 -13.28 -16.74
C VAL A 187 9.77 -14.77 -16.48
N ALA A 188 9.46 -15.21 -15.27
CA ALA A 188 9.32 -16.62 -14.91
C ALA A 188 7.89 -16.89 -14.48
N ARG A 189 7.32 -18.03 -14.89
CA ARG A 189 5.94 -18.41 -14.58
C ARG A 189 5.84 -19.86 -14.12
N GLU A 190 4.86 -20.14 -13.25
CA GLU A 190 4.38 -21.46 -12.86
C GLU A 190 2.87 -21.37 -12.53
N GLY A 191 2.03 -21.96 -13.39
CA GLY A 191 0.58 -21.85 -13.27
C GLY A 191 0.10 -20.39 -13.35
N ARG A 192 -0.62 -19.94 -12.31
CA ARG A 192 -1.15 -18.56 -12.21
C ARG A 192 -0.17 -17.55 -11.63
N ASP A 193 1.00 -18.01 -11.19
CA ASP A 193 2.01 -17.16 -10.56
C ASP A 193 3.13 -16.86 -11.54
N ALA A 194 3.35 -15.58 -11.77
CA ALA A 194 4.48 -15.11 -12.55
C ALA A 194 5.27 -14.06 -11.77
N MET A 195 6.55 -13.97 -12.08
CA MET A 195 7.49 -13.01 -11.54
C MET A 195 8.25 -12.38 -12.70
N ALA A 196 8.14 -11.07 -12.85
CA ALA A 196 8.96 -10.30 -13.78
C ALA A 196 10.13 -9.66 -13.04
N VAL A 197 11.28 -9.60 -13.69
CA VAL A 197 12.47 -8.89 -13.20
C VAL A 197 12.95 -7.94 -14.29
N VAL A 198 13.21 -6.69 -13.89
CA VAL A 198 13.83 -5.67 -14.74
C VAL A 198 15.17 -5.29 -14.12
N MET A 199 16.27 -5.53 -14.85
CA MET A 199 17.59 -5.05 -14.48
C MET A 199 17.93 -3.82 -15.31
N GLN A 200 18.17 -2.69 -14.65
CA GLN A 200 18.42 -1.41 -15.28
C GLN A 200 19.92 -1.19 -15.40
N VAL A 201 20.42 -1.07 -16.62
CA VAL A 201 21.82 -0.78 -16.93
C VAL A 201 21.89 0.63 -17.53
N ARG A 202 22.74 1.49 -16.98
CA ARG A 202 22.99 2.85 -17.48
C ARG A 202 24.48 3.05 -17.65
N GLU A 203 24.89 3.63 -18.78
CA GLU A 203 26.32 3.78 -19.14
C GLU A 203 27.16 2.49 -18.97
N GLY A 204 26.57 1.32 -19.25
CA GLY A 204 27.25 0.02 -19.10
C GLY A 204 27.38 -0.50 -17.67
N VAL A 205 26.73 0.13 -16.68
CA VAL A 205 26.72 -0.28 -15.28
C VAL A 205 25.31 -0.71 -14.85
N LEU A 206 25.20 -1.85 -14.17
CA LEU A 206 23.95 -2.29 -13.56
C LEU A 206 23.60 -1.40 -12.35
N ILE A 207 22.66 -0.46 -12.53
CA ILE A 207 22.27 0.50 -11.48
C ILE A 207 21.17 -0.03 -10.56
N GLY A 208 20.40 -1.03 -11.00
CA GLY A 208 19.27 -1.52 -10.22
C GLY A 208 18.63 -2.80 -10.74
N ARG A 209 17.92 -3.47 -9.83
CA ARG A 209 17.05 -4.61 -10.12
C ARG A 209 15.68 -4.34 -9.50
N GLN A 210 14.64 -4.56 -10.28
CA GLN A 210 13.25 -4.42 -9.88
C GLN A 210 12.53 -5.75 -10.07
N GLU A 211 11.67 -6.12 -9.13
CA GLU A 211 10.88 -7.35 -9.19
C GLU A 211 9.38 -7.06 -9.11
N PHE A 212 8.59 -7.80 -9.88
CA PHE A 212 7.16 -7.58 -10.05
C PHE A 212 6.40 -8.90 -10.02
N GLN A 213 5.50 -9.03 -9.05
CA GLN A 213 4.64 -10.19 -8.98
C GLN A 213 3.43 -10.02 -9.89
N LEU A 214 3.22 -10.98 -10.78
CA LEU A 214 2.12 -11.03 -11.73
C LEU A 214 1.13 -12.15 -11.33
N ALA A 215 -0.16 -11.90 -11.56
CA ALA A 215 -1.19 -12.94 -11.58
C ALA A 215 -1.68 -13.04 -13.01
N GLY A 216 -1.55 -14.20 -13.65
CA GLY A 216 -2.16 -14.49 -14.95
C GLY A 216 -3.07 -15.70 -14.85
N ASP A 217 -3.79 -15.98 -15.93
CA ASP A 217 -4.50 -17.24 -16.08
C ASP A 217 -3.54 -18.37 -16.48
N ILE A 218 -3.97 -19.60 -16.25
CA ILE A 218 -3.11 -20.79 -16.48
C ILE A 218 -2.84 -20.97 -17.98
N GLU A 219 -3.80 -20.57 -18.81
CA GLU A 219 -3.84 -20.80 -20.26
C GLU A 219 -3.15 -19.71 -21.09
N GLU A 220 -2.68 -18.63 -20.46
CA GLU A 220 -1.97 -17.57 -21.19
C GLU A 220 -0.55 -18.02 -21.57
N ASP A 221 -0.14 -17.68 -22.79
CA ASP A 221 1.23 -17.92 -23.29
C ASP A 221 2.23 -16.97 -22.62
N ASP A 222 3.47 -17.45 -22.41
CA ASP A 222 4.53 -16.68 -21.78
C ASP A 222 4.85 -15.38 -22.53
N GLU A 223 4.67 -15.39 -23.86
CA GLU A 223 4.79 -14.22 -24.73
C GLU A 223 3.76 -13.14 -24.36
N VAL A 224 2.48 -13.52 -24.21
CA VAL A 224 1.39 -12.60 -23.84
C VAL A 224 1.63 -11.98 -22.46
N VAL A 225 2.12 -12.78 -21.50
CA VAL A 225 2.48 -12.30 -20.16
C VAL A 225 3.61 -11.29 -20.24
N LEU A 226 4.63 -11.55 -21.07
CA LEU A 226 5.76 -10.65 -21.27
C LEU A 226 5.34 -9.35 -21.97
N GLU A 227 4.54 -9.42 -23.04
CA GLU A 227 4.00 -8.24 -23.75
C GLU A 227 3.15 -7.37 -22.82
N THR A 228 2.24 -8.00 -22.06
CA THR A 228 1.39 -7.29 -21.09
C THR A 228 2.22 -6.63 -20.00
N PHE A 229 3.26 -7.31 -19.50
CA PHE A 229 4.17 -6.73 -18.51
C PHE A 229 4.94 -5.52 -19.08
N ILE A 230 5.49 -5.62 -20.30
CA ILE A 230 6.19 -4.52 -20.98
C ILE A 230 5.27 -3.33 -21.14
N ALA A 231 4.04 -3.55 -21.61
CA ALA A 231 3.04 -2.50 -21.76
C ALA A 231 2.75 -1.81 -20.42
N GLN A 232 2.46 -2.58 -19.36
CA GLN A 232 2.16 -2.02 -18.03
C GLN A 232 3.36 -1.30 -17.40
N TYR A 233 4.56 -1.85 -17.53
CA TYR A 233 5.78 -1.30 -16.93
C TYR A 233 6.18 0.02 -17.60
N TYR A 234 6.28 0.03 -18.94
CA TYR A 234 6.81 1.20 -19.66
C TYR A 234 5.80 2.33 -19.85
N ASN A 235 4.50 2.08 -19.71
CA ASN A 235 3.48 3.14 -19.77
C ASN A 235 3.62 4.22 -18.67
N HIS A 236 4.32 3.89 -17.58
CA HIS A 236 4.55 4.80 -16.46
C HIS A 236 6.03 5.03 -16.17
N GLN A 237 6.91 4.71 -17.12
CA GLN A 237 8.35 4.83 -16.96
C GLN A 237 8.84 6.19 -17.49
N PRO A 238 9.28 7.14 -16.64
CA PRO A 238 9.70 8.46 -17.10
C PRO A 238 11.05 8.44 -17.85
N ASN A 239 11.94 7.51 -17.51
CA ASN A 239 13.28 7.40 -18.11
C ASN A 239 13.42 6.08 -18.88
N LEU A 240 13.01 6.12 -20.15
CA LEU A 240 13.06 4.98 -21.06
C LEU A 240 14.49 4.75 -21.60
N PRO A 241 14.99 3.49 -21.61
CA PRO A 241 16.35 3.17 -22.08
C PRO A 241 16.47 3.34 -23.60
N ASN A 242 17.69 3.20 -24.14
CA ASN A 242 17.91 3.14 -25.60
C ASN A 242 17.67 1.73 -26.14
N GLU A 243 17.84 0.71 -25.30
CA GLU A 243 17.71 -0.70 -25.68
C GLU A 243 16.94 -1.49 -24.61
N ILE A 244 16.07 -2.41 -25.01
CA ILE A 244 15.39 -3.35 -24.12
C ILE A 244 15.76 -4.76 -24.56
N CYS A 245 16.35 -5.55 -23.67
CA CYS A 245 16.73 -6.93 -23.94
C CYS A 245 15.71 -7.91 -23.36
N LEU A 246 15.22 -8.83 -24.18
CA LEU A 246 14.21 -9.82 -23.84
C LEU A 246 14.74 -11.27 -23.96
N PRO A 247 14.15 -12.24 -23.23
CA PRO A 247 14.52 -13.66 -23.30
C PRO A 247 14.03 -14.35 -24.57
N SER A 248 12.94 -13.88 -25.16
CA SER A 248 12.32 -14.41 -26.37
C SER A 248 12.01 -13.28 -27.36
N GLU A 249 11.85 -13.63 -28.62
CA GLU A 249 11.33 -12.69 -29.64
C GLU A 249 9.82 -12.52 -29.42
N LEU A 250 9.33 -11.29 -29.63
CA LEU A 250 7.90 -10.98 -29.60
C LEU A 250 7.38 -10.93 -31.03
N SER A 251 6.22 -11.55 -31.29
CA SER A 251 5.52 -11.43 -32.56
C SER A 251 5.14 -9.97 -32.87
N SER A 252 4.88 -9.18 -31.82
CA SER A 252 4.49 -7.78 -31.93
C SER A 252 5.65 -6.78 -31.82
N ILE A 253 6.91 -7.19 -32.05
CA ILE A 253 8.09 -6.36 -31.75
C ILE A 253 8.05 -4.97 -32.41
N GLY A 254 7.58 -4.87 -33.66
CA GLY A 254 7.47 -3.61 -34.39
C GLY A 254 6.45 -2.66 -33.74
N LEU A 255 5.30 -3.19 -33.30
CA LEU A 255 4.28 -2.40 -32.60
C LEU A 255 4.78 -1.88 -31.25
N VAL A 256 5.56 -2.69 -30.53
CA VAL A 256 6.17 -2.30 -29.25
C VAL A 256 7.25 -1.24 -29.46
N GLU A 257 8.12 -1.39 -30.47
CA GLU A 257 9.13 -0.38 -30.80
C GLU A 257 8.51 0.97 -31.21
N ASP A 258 7.46 0.95 -32.04
CA ASP A 258 6.76 2.16 -32.47
C ASP A 258 6.06 2.86 -31.30
N TRP A 259 5.39 2.10 -30.43
CA TRP A 259 4.76 2.64 -29.21
C TRP A 259 5.79 3.26 -28.25
N LEU A 260 6.89 2.57 -27.99
CA LEU A 260 7.97 3.07 -27.14
C LEU A 260 8.65 4.32 -27.72
N LYS A 261 8.74 4.39 -29.05
CA LYS A 261 9.25 5.56 -29.77
C LYS A 261 8.33 6.77 -29.61
N GLU A 262 7.01 6.59 -29.68
CA GLU A 262 6.04 7.65 -29.41
C GLU A 262 6.15 8.16 -27.96
N LEU A 263 6.31 7.26 -26.99
CA LEU A 263 6.47 7.63 -25.58
C LEU A 263 7.76 8.40 -25.29
N LYS A 264 8.89 7.97 -25.87
CA LYS A 264 10.20 8.58 -25.61
C LYS A 264 10.50 9.80 -26.50
N GLY A 265 9.90 9.87 -27.69
CA GLY A 265 10.28 10.80 -28.75
C GLY A 265 11.55 10.41 -29.52
N SER A 266 12.15 9.25 -29.21
CA SER A 266 13.34 8.72 -29.90
C SER A 266 13.27 7.20 -30.01
N ARG A 267 14.01 6.62 -30.97
CA ARG A 267 13.95 5.17 -31.23
C ARG A 267 14.48 4.36 -30.04
N ILE A 268 13.67 3.42 -29.55
CA ILE A 268 14.09 2.38 -28.62
C ILE A 268 14.24 1.07 -29.39
N LYS A 269 15.36 0.37 -29.20
CA LYS A 269 15.60 -0.92 -29.83
C LYS A 269 15.18 -2.05 -28.90
N VAL A 270 14.30 -2.93 -29.34
CA VAL A 270 13.96 -4.16 -28.62
C VAL A 270 14.78 -5.30 -29.22
N VAL A 271 15.54 -6.01 -28.39
CA VAL A 271 16.53 -6.99 -28.85
C VAL A 271 16.37 -8.29 -28.07
N THR A 272 16.40 -9.41 -28.80
CA THR A 272 16.54 -10.74 -28.21
C THR A 272 17.97 -11.24 -28.46
N PRO A 273 18.91 -11.00 -27.52
CA PRO A 273 20.31 -11.31 -27.76
C PRO A 273 20.55 -12.82 -27.83
N LYS A 274 21.27 -13.29 -28.87
CA LYS A 274 21.58 -14.72 -29.04
C LYS A 274 22.99 -15.10 -28.59
N LYS A 275 23.91 -14.13 -28.47
CA LYS A 275 25.32 -14.32 -28.09
C LYS A 275 25.88 -13.10 -27.33
N GLY A 276 27.00 -13.28 -26.65
CA GLY A 276 27.76 -12.18 -26.01
C GLY A 276 27.35 -11.87 -24.56
N VAL A 277 27.67 -10.65 -24.09
CA VAL A 277 27.38 -10.23 -22.71
C VAL A 277 25.87 -10.07 -22.47
N LYS A 278 25.12 -9.61 -23.49
CA LYS A 278 23.68 -9.33 -23.40
C LYS A 278 22.87 -10.58 -23.04
N ILE A 279 23.15 -11.73 -23.67
CA ILE A 279 22.45 -12.98 -23.33
C ILE A 279 22.76 -13.44 -21.90
N ARG A 280 23.99 -13.27 -21.40
CA ARG A 280 24.32 -13.59 -20.00
C ARG A 280 23.52 -12.76 -19.00
N LEU A 281 23.25 -11.49 -19.32
CA LEU A 281 22.40 -10.63 -18.49
C LEU A 281 20.94 -11.06 -18.54
N VAL A 282 20.43 -11.43 -19.71
CA VAL A 282 19.08 -11.97 -19.87
C VAL A 282 18.91 -13.26 -19.08
N GLU A 283 19.88 -14.18 -19.16
CA GLU A 283 19.90 -15.42 -18.35
C GLU A 283 19.96 -15.12 -16.86
N LEU A 284 20.73 -14.11 -16.44
CA LEU A 284 20.79 -13.68 -15.04
C LEU A 284 19.44 -13.13 -14.57
N ALA A 285 18.77 -12.29 -15.38
CA ALA A 285 17.42 -11.81 -15.08
C ALA A 285 16.41 -12.96 -15.00
N ALA A 286 16.47 -13.93 -15.92
CA ALA A 286 15.59 -15.09 -15.92
C ALA A 286 15.81 -15.99 -14.69
N ARG A 287 17.07 -16.24 -14.30
CA ARG A 287 17.39 -16.96 -13.05
C ARG A 287 16.87 -16.21 -11.83
N ASN A 288 17.04 -14.89 -11.77
CA ASN A 288 16.52 -14.07 -10.68
C ASN A 288 14.98 -14.17 -10.59
N ALA A 289 14.29 -14.07 -11.73
CA ALA A 289 12.84 -14.19 -11.80
C ALA A 289 12.37 -15.57 -11.30
N ARG A 290 13.04 -16.64 -11.72
CA ARG A 290 12.73 -18.01 -11.27
C ARG A 290 12.94 -18.19 -9.77
N LEU A 291 14.09 -17.78 -9.24
CA LEU A 291 14.38 -17.89 -7.80
C LEU A 291 13.36 -17.16 -6.93
N LEU A 292 12.99 -15.94 -7.32
CA LEU A 292 11.97 -15.14 -6.62
C LEU A 292 10.58 -15.78 -6.70
N LEU A 293 10.23 -16.37 -7.84
CA LEU A 293 8.99 -17.11 -8.00
C LEU A 293 8.96 -18.34 -7.07
N ASP A 294 10.03 -19.13 -7.06
CA ASP A 294 10.14 -20.34 -6.25
C ASP A 294 10.00 -20.02 -4.75
N GLU A 295 10.63 -18.93 -4.29
CA GLU A 295 10.50 -18.47 -2.91
C GLU A 295 9.03 -18.19 -2.53
N ILE A 296 8.30 -17.49 -3.39
CA ILE A 296 6.88 -17.17 -3.18
C ILE A 296 6.03 -18.44 -3.17
N LEU A 297 6.31 -19.38 -4.08
CA LEU A 297 5.58 -20.65 -4.17
C LEU A 297 5.80 -21.51 -2.92
N ILE A 298 7.05 -21.60 -2.45
CA ILE A 298 7.41 -22.31 -1.20
C ILE A 298 6.67 -21.69 -0.02
N GLN A 299 6.70 -20.36 0.13
CA GLN A 299 6.01 -19.67 1.21
C GLN A 299 4.49 -19.94 1.18
N ARG A 300 3.87 -19.94 0.00
CA ARG A 300 2.44 -20.24 -0.12
C ARG A 300 2.10 -21.69 0.17
N ARG A 301 2.90 -22.65 -0.29
CA ARG A 301 2.72 -24.08 0.02
C ARG A 301 2.81 -24.30 1.52
N ALA A 302 3.82 -23.75 2.19
CA ALA A 302 3.99 -23.84 3.64
C ALA A 302 2.79 -23.24 4.40
N VAL A 303 2.25 -22.09 3.95
CA VAL A 303 1.03 -21.51 4.54
C VAL A 303 -0.18 -22.41 4.34
N SER A 304 -0.38 -22.94 3.12
CA SER A 304 -1.50 -23.81 2.79
C SER A 304 -1.49 -25.12 3.60
N GLU A 305 -0.32 -25.77 3.67
CA GLU A 305 -0.11 -26.99 4.46
C GLU A 305 -0.35 -26.73 5.94
N ARG A 306 0.19 -25.64 6.49
CA ARG A 306 -0.04 -25.26 7.88
C ARG A 306 -1.53 -25.05 8.15
N THR A 307 -2.23 -24.36 7.26
CA THR A 307 -3.67 -24.14 7.39
C THR A 307 -4.46 -25.46 7.33
N SER A 308 -4.10 -26.37 6.42
CA SER A 308 -4.71 -27.71 6.35
C SER A 308 -4.49 -28.51 7.64
N LYS A 309 -3.25 -28.50 8.17
CA LYS A 309 -2.93 -29.12 9.47
C LYS A 309 -3.73 -28.52 10.63
N MET A 310 -3.94 -27.21 10.64
CA MET A 310 -4.75 -26.55 11.67
C MET A 310 -6.22 -26.97 11.62
N VAL A 311 -6.80 -27.07 10.42
CA VAL A 311 -8.20 -27.52 10.23
C VAL A 311 -8.34 -29.00 10.58
N SER A 312 -7.36 -29.84 10.20
CA SER A 312 -7.35 -31.26 10.59
C SER A 312 -7.22 -31.43 12.10
N ALA A 313 -6.27 -30.74 12.74
CA ALA A 313 -6.10 -30.79 14.20
C ALA A 313 -7.37 -30.35 14.93
N LEU A 314 -8.10 -29.36 14.38
CA LEU A 314 -9.36 -28.90 14.96
C LEU A 314 -10.44 -29.98 14.93
N LYS A 315 -10.49 -30.81 13.88
CA LYS A 315 -11.37 -31.99 13.81
C LYS A 315 -11.07 -32.95 14.96
N ASP A 316 -9.80 -33.28 15.15
CA ASP A 316 -9.38 -34.33 16.08
C ASP A 316 -9.57 -33.88 17.54
N GLU A 317 -9.18 -32.65 17.87
CA GLU A 317 -9.28 -32.08 19.23
C GLU A 317 -10.74 -31.87 19.65
N LEU A 318 -11.62 -31.48 18.72
CA LEU A 318 -13.06 -31.29 18.99
C LEU A 318 -13.90 -32.53 18.70
N LYS A 319 -13.27 -33.64 18.26
CA LYS A 319 -13.92 -34.90 17.87
C LYS A 319 -15.06 -34.71 16.86
N LEU A 320 -14.86 -33.84 15.87
CA LEU A 320 -15.83 -33.59 14.81
C LEU A 320 -15.88 -34.75 13.81
N SER A 321 -17.05 -35.00 13.23
CA SER A 321 -17.24 -36.07 12.23
C SER A 321 -16.43 -35.83 10.94
N HIS A 322 -16.26 -34.56 10.57
CA HIS A 322 -15.50 -34.12 9.40
C HIS A 322 -14.67 -32.88 9.73
N SER A 323 -13.64 -32.62 8.92
CA SER A 323 -12.79 -31.44 9.08
C SER A 323 -13.59 -30.16 8.79
N PRO A 324 -13.63 -29.19 9.71
CA PRO A 324 -14.46 -28.00 9.53
C PRO A 324 -13.79 -27.03 8.55
N ARG A 325 -14.19 -27.09 7.28
CA ARG A 325 -13.67 -26.20 6.23
C ARG A 325 -14.28 -24.82 6.39
N THR A 326 -15.57 -24.74 6.66
CA THR A 326 -16.29 -23.48 6.85
C THR A 326 -16.55 -23.24 8.33
N MET A 327 -16.14 -22.07 8.82
CA MET A 327 -16.24 -21.72 10.24
C MET A 327 -16.79 -20.31 10.39
N VAL A 328 -17.65 -20.12 11.37
CA VAL A 328 -18.23 -18.81 11.67
C VAL A 328 -18.03 -18.49 13.14
N CYS A 329 -17.58 -17.27 13.44
CA CYS A 329 -17.43 -16.80 14.80
C CYS A 329 -18.29 -15.59 15.09
N PHE A 330 -19.08 -15.68 16.16
CA PHE A 330 -19.94 -14.61 16.65
C PHE A 330 -19.32 -13.91 17.86
N ASP A 331 -19.30 -12.58 17.82
CA ASP A 331 -18.90 -11.70 18.93
C ASP A 331 -20.02 -10.70 19.19
N ILE A 332 -20.36 -10.50 20.46
CA ILE A 332 -21.29 -9.47 20.92
C ILE A 332 -20.49 -8.36 21.57
N SER A 333 -20.75 -7.14 21.11
CA SER A 333 -20.09 -5.95 21.63
C SER A 333 -21.14 -4.94 22.08
N ASN A 334 -21.09 -4.61 23.36
CA ASN A 334 -21.98 -3.64 23.97
C ASN A 334 -21.25 -2.31 24.20
N THR A 335 -21.91 -1.20 23.87
CA THR A 335 -21.34 0.15 24.00
C THR A 335 -21.91 0.95 25.18
N GLY A 336 -22.72 0.32 26.04
CA GLY A 336 -23.11 0.83 27.36
C GLY A 336 -24.42 1.63 27.40
N GLU A 337 -24.78 2.37 26.35
CA GLU A 337 -25.91 3.33 26.47
C GLU A 337 -26.99 3.28 25.38
N SER A 338 -26.87 2.55 24.25
CA SER A 338 -28.04 2.43 23.33
C SER A 338 -27.99 1.35 22.25
N ASP A 339 -26.81 1.00 21.73
CA ASP A 339 -26.73 0.14 20.54
C ASP A 339 -25.77 -1.02 20.79
N ALA A 340 -26.33 -2.22 20.92
CA ALA A 340 -25.57 -3.45 20.91
C ALA A 340 -25.38 -3.92 19.46
N VAL A 341 -24.17 -4.41 19.18
CA VAL A 341 -23.81 -4.89 17.84
C VAL A 341 -23.29 -6.31 17.96
N GLY A 342 -23.94 -7.21 17.24
CA GLY A 342 -23.40 -8.52 16.93
C GLY A 342 -22.53 -8.46 15.68
N SER A 343 -21.44 -9.20 15.69
CA SER A 343 -20.58 -9.35 14.52
C SER A 343 -20.28 -10.81 14.24
N CYS A 344 -20.12 -11.11 12.96
CA CYS A 344 -19.86 -12.45 12.46
C CYS A 344 -18.64 -12.39 11.53
N ALA A 345 -17.57 -13.10 11.91
CA ALA A 345 -16.41 -13.34 11.07
C ALA A 345 -16.49 -14.74 10.46
N TYR A 346 -16.26 -14.82 9.15
CA TYR A 346 -16.34 -16.07 8.39
C TYR A 346 -14.95 -16.54 7.99
N PHE A 347 -14.68 -17.83 8.17
CA PHE A 347 -13.45 -18.49 7.78
C PHE A 347 -13.74 -19.61 6.80
N ASP A 348 -12.91 -19.68 5.76
CA ASP A 348 -12.95 -20.70 4.72
C ASP A 348 -11.59 -21.38 4.66
N ASN A 349 -11.58 -22.68 4.90
CA ASN A 349 -10.42 -23.53 5.09
C ASN A 349 -9.35 -22.85 5.95
N GLY A 350 -9.71 -22.41 7.16
CA GLY A 350 -8.79 -21.78 8.12
C GLY A 350 -8.27 -20.38 7.76
N LYS A 351 -8.79 -19.74 6.70
CA LYS A 351 -8.46 -18.36 6.30
C LYS A 351 -9.69 -17.44 6.40
N PRO A 352 -9.52 -16.18 6.84
CA PRO A 352 -10.65 -15.25 6.92
C PRO A 352 -11.18 -14.86 5.54
N LYS A 353 -12.50 -14.94 5.34
CA LYS A 353 -13.21 -14.62 4.08
C LYS A 353 -14.05 -13.35 4.27
N LYS A 354 -13.38 -12.20 4.18
CA LYS A 354 -13.92 -10.87 4.56
C LYS A 354 -15.22 -10.46 3.86
N ASN A 355 -15.43 -10.88 2.61
CA ASN A 355 -16.67 -10.60 1.87
C ASN A 355 -17.90 -11.31 2.48
N GLN A 356 -17.70 -12.34 3.29
CA GLN A 356 -18.77 -13.05 4.00
C GLN A 356 -19.03 -12.53 5.41
N TYR A 357 -18.32 -11.49 5.86
CA TYR A 357 -18.53 -10.95 7.20
C TYR A 357 -19.85 -10.20 7.31
N ARG A 358 -20.46 -10.19 8.50
CA ARG A 358 -21.77 -9.54 8.73
C ARG A 358 -21.81 -8.81 10.07
N HIS A 359 -22.50 -7.67 10.10
CA HIS A 359 -22.86 -6.95 11.33
C HIS A 359 -24.36 -6.99 11.53
N PHE A 360 -24.77 -7.18 12.78
CA PHE A 360 -26.16 -7.24 13.18
C PHE A 360 -26.42 -6.12 14.18
N LYS A 361 -27.31 -5.19 13.81
CA LYS A 361 -27.80 -4.18 14.74
C LYS A 361 -28.91 -4.80 15.58
N ILE A 362 -28.76 -4.72 16.89
CA ILE A 362 -29.73 -5.24 17.86
C ILE A 362 -30.54 -4.04 18.36
N LYS A 363 -31.88 -4.10 18.22
CA LYS A 363 -32.79 -3.02 18.64
C LYS A 363 -33.51 -3.44 19.92
N GLY A 364 -33.50 -2.57 20.94
CA GLY A 364 -34.32 -2.71 22.15
C GLY A 364 -33.87 -3.81 23.10
N GLY A 365 -33.12 -3.45 24.14
CA GLY A 365 -32.77 -4.34 25.24
C GLY A 365 -32.22 -3.57 26.42
N ALA A 366 -32.58 -3.97 27.64
CA ALA A 366 -31.84 -3.56 28.82
C ALA A 366 -30.35 -3.87 28.61
N ALA A 367 -29.48 -2.95 28.99
CA ALA A 367 -28.07 -2.89 28.60
C ALA A 367 -27.17 -4.06 29.12
N GLN A 368 -27.73 -5.22 29.50
CA GLN A 368 -27.02 -6.25 30.27
C GLN A 368 -27.29 -7.72 29.88
N ASP A 369 -28.09 -8.05 28.86
CA ASP A 369 -28.35 -9.47 28.49
C ASP A 369 -27.58 -9.94 27.23
N ASP A 370 -26.30 -10.24 27.41
CA ASP A 370 -25.42 -10.77 26.35
C ASP A 370 -25.90 -12.13 25.80
N PHE A 371 -26.64 -12.92 26.59
CA PHE A 371 -27.15 -14.22 26.15
C PHE A 371 -28.27 -14.07 25.13
N ARG A 372 -29.23 -13.18 25.42
CA ARG A 372 -30.32 -12.87 24.49
C ARG A 372 -29.81 -12.25 23.19
N MET A 373 -28.81 -11.37 23.31
CA MET A 373 -28.17 -10.73 22.14
C MET A 373 -27.46 -11.76 21.25
N MET A 374 -26.72 -12.69 21.85
CA MET A 374 -26.09 -13.79 21.11
C MET A 374 -27.14 -14.66 20.42
N ARG A 375 -28.23 -14.99 21.12
CA ARG A 375 -29.35 -15.77 20.59
C ARG A 375 -29.97 -15.12 19.35
N GLU A 376 -30.29 -13.83 19.42
CA GLU A 376 -30.87 -13.08 18.30
C GLU A 376 -29.95 -13.06 17.07
N VAL A 377 -28.65 -12.87 17.27
CA VAL A 377 -27.67 -12.78 16.18
C VAL A 377 -27.49 -14.12 15.48
N VAL A 378 -27.33 -15.20 16.25
CA VAL A 378 -27.23 -16.55 15.68
C VAL A 378 -28.53 -16.94 15.00
N GLY A 379 -29.68 -16.70 15.63
CA GLY A 379 -31.00 -17.01 15.08
C GLY A 379 -31.23 -16.32 13.74
N ARG A 380 -30.92 -15.02 13.61
CA ARG A 380 -31.00 -14.30 12.33
C ARG A 380 -30.07 -14.85 11.27
N TYR A 381 -28.86 -15.27 11.64
CA TYR A 381 -27.90 -15.85 10.69
C TYR A 381 -28.42 -17.18 10.13
N PHE A 382 -28.90 -18.08 10.99
CA PHE A 382 -29.40 -19.39 10.57
C PHE A 382 -30.78 -19.33 9.91
N HIS A 383 -31.63 -18.39 10.31
CA HIS A 383 -32.90 -18.14 9.61
C HIS A 383 -32.67 -17.78 8.14
N ARG A 384 -31.71 -16.90 7.86
CA ARG A 384 -31.31 -16.56 6.49
C ARG A 384 -30.76 -17.76 5.73
N ILE A 385 -29.99 -18.63 6.38
CA ILE A 385 -29.49 -19.88 5.77
C ILE A 385 -30.68 -20.74 5.29
N CYS A 386 -31.72 -20.87 6.11
CA CYS A 386 -32.94 -21.57 5.73
C CYS A 386 -33.68 -20.88 4.57
N GLU A 387 -33.92 -19.56 4.66
CA GLU A 387 -34.64 -18.79 3.64
C GLU A 387 -33.94 -18.82 2.28
N GLU A 388 -32.62 -18.62 2.26
CA GLU A 388 -31.81 -18.58 1.04
C GLU A 388 -31.31 -19.97 0.60
N LYS A 389 -31.69 -21.04 1.32
CA LYS A 389 -31.24 -22.44 1.09
C LYS A 389 -29.72 -22.56 0.97
N LEU A 390 -28.99 -21.86 1.83
CA LEU A 390 -27.53 -21.90 1.87
C LEU A 390 -27.03 -23.12 2.64
N THR A 391 -25.77 -23.49 2.42
CA THR A 391 -25.10 -24.50 3.24
C THR A 391 -24.71 -23.89 4.59
N PRO A 392 -25.07 -24.52 5.73
CA PRO A 392 -24.63 -24.08 7.04
C PRO A 392 -23.11 -24.24 7.20
N PRO A 393 -22.46 -23.47 8.09
CA PRO A 393 -21.04 -23.63 8.35
C PRO A 393 -20.76 -24.97 9.06
N ASP A 394 -19.60 -25.57 8.81
CA ASP A 394 -19.20 -26.83 9.44
C ASP A 394 -18.97 -26.69 10.95
N LEU A 395 -18.60 -25.48 11.41
CA LEU A 395 -18.40 -25.17 12.82
C LEU A 395 -18.80 -23.73 13.18
N VAL A 396 -19.62 -23.60 14.21
CA VAL A 396 -19.97 -22.31 14.83
C VAL A 396 -19.13 -22.09 16.08
N VAL A 397 -18.53 -20.91 16.20
CA VAL A 397 -17.75 -20.47 17.36
C VAL A 397 -18.45 -19.26 17.99
N VAL A 398 -18.63 -19.30 19.29
CA VAL A 398 -19.24 -18.22 20.07
C VAL A 398 -18.15 -17.63 20.97
N ASP A 399 -17.91 -16.31 20.89
CA ASP A 399 -16.95 -15.63 21.79
C ASP A 399 -17.56 -15.43 23.18
N GLY A 400 -17.58 -16.52 23.94
CA GLY A 400 -17.78 -16.51 25.38
C GLY A 400 -18.06 -17.87 25.97
N GLY A 401 -18.45 -17.87 27.25
CA GLY A 401 -18.49 -19.07 28.08
C GLY A 401 -19.77 -19.91 27.92
N LYS A 402 -19.91 -20.88 28.83
CA LYS A 402 -20.98 -21.87 28.86
C LYS A 402 -22.41 -21.31 28.71
N GLY A 403 -22.71 -20.16 29.32
CA GLY A 403 -24.05 -19.55 29.25
C GLY A 403 -24.44 -19.00 27.87
N GLN A 404 -23.48 -18.44 27.13
CA GLN A 404 -23.71 -17.99 25.75
C GLN A 404 -23.84 -19.21 24.84
N LEU A 405 -22.97 -20.20 24.99
CA LEU A 405 -23.03 -21.45 24.26
C LEU A 405 -24.39 -22.15 24.44
N SER A 406 -24.87 -22.33 25.67
CA SER A 406 -26.15 -23.00 25.94
C SER A 406 -27.34 -22.25 25.31
N SER A 407 -27.30 -20.92 25.32
CA SER A 407 -28.33 -20.08 24.70
C SER A 407 -28.33 -20.19 23.17
N THR A 408 -27.15 -20.31 22.56
CA THR A 408 -26.99 -20.56 21.13
C THR A 408 -27.48 -21.95 20.74
N VAL A 409 -27.15 -22.98 21.52
CA VAL A 409 -27.62 -24.36 21.27
C VAL A 409 -29.14 -24.43 21.28
N ALA A 410 -29.80 -23.79 22.24
CA ALA A 410 -31.26 -23.78 22.32
C ALA A 410 -31.93 -23.17 21.07
N GLU A 411 -31.34 -22.12 20.52
CA GLU A 411 -31.82 -21.45 19.30
C GLU A 411 -31.58 -22.27 18.02
N LEU A 412 -30.42 -22.92 17.92
CA LEU A 412 -30.16 -23.80 16.79
C LEU A 412 -31.17 -24.96 16.77
N LYS A 413 -31.49 -25.52 17.93
CA LYS A 413 -32.53 -26.56 18.06
C LYS A 413 -33.92 -26.06 17.65
N SER A 414 -34.32 -24.85 18.05
CA SER A 414 -35.64 -24.31 17.66
C SER A 414 -35.76 -24.07 16.15
N LEU A 415 -34.63 -23.86 15.45
CA LEU A 415 -34.54 -23.70 14.01
C LEU A 415 -34.31 -25.02 13.24
N GLY A 416 -34.26 -26.17 13.92
CA GLY A 416 -34.07 -27.49 13.31
C GLY A 416 -32.61 -27.87 13.02
N PHE A 417 -31.64 -27.21 13.66
CA PHE A 417 -30.20 -27.47 13.53
C PHE A 417 -29.64 -28.22 14.75
N ASP A 418 -30.30 -29.30 15.18
CA ASP A 418 -29.94 -30.06 16.39
C ASP A 418 -28.52 -30.64 16.37
N THR A 419 -28.00 -30.98 15.19
CA THR A 419 -26.70 -31.62 14.99
C THR A 419 -25.59 -30.64 14.61
N GLN A 420 -25.87 -29.34 14.56
CA GLN A 420 -24.90 -28.33 14.16
C GLN A 420 -23.74 -28.25 15.16
N PRO A 421 -22.48 -28.47 14.74
CA PRO A 421 -21.33 -28.29 15.62
C PRO A 421 -21.21 -26.82 16.06
N VAL A 422 -21.21 -26.60 17.37
CA VAL A 422 -21.05 -25.29 17.99
C VAL A 422 -20.14 -25.40 19.22
N ILE A 423 -19.26 -24.42 19.40
CA ILE A 423 -18.37 -24.31 20.55
C ILE A 423 -18.39 -22.89 21.13
N GLY A 424 -18.16 -22.78 22.44
CA GLY A 424 -17.88 -21.52 23.12
C GLY A 424 -16.39 -21.39 23.38
N LEU A 425 -15.81 -20.21 23.17
CA LEU A 425 -14.40 -19.96 23.43
C LEU A 425 -14.24 -18.82 24.45
N ALA A 426 -13.74 -19.13 25.64
CA ALA A 426 -13.59 -18.12 26.69
C ALA A 426 -12.24 -17.37 26.61
N LYS A 427 -12.28 -16.06 26.89
CA LYS A 427 -11.14 -15.14 26.74
C LYS A 427 -9.98 -15.35 27.74
N ARG A 428 -10.27 -15.80 28.96
CA ARG A 428 -9.29 -15.80 30.08
C ARG A 428 -8.29 -16.96 30.04
N LEU A 429 -8.73 -18.15 29.63
CA LEU A 429 -7.92 -19.38 29.66
C LEU A 429 -7.89 -20.13 28.32
N GLU A 430 -8.54 -19.59 27.29
CA GLU A 430 -8.67 -20.26 25.97
C GLU A 430 -9.34 -21.64 26.08
N GLU A 431 -10.15 -21.78 27.13
CA GLU A 431 -11.00 -22.93 27.39
C GLU A 431 -12.06 -23.03 26.30
N VAL A 432 -12.17 -24.23 25.74
CA VAL A 432 -13.17 -24.55 24.72
C VAL A 432 -14.33 -25.27 25.37
N PHE A 433 -15.50 -24.65 25.35
CA PHE A 433 -16.74 -25.25 25.82
C PHE A 433 -17.44 -25.96 24.66
N VAL A 434 -17.81 -27.22 24.86
CA VAL A 434 -18.57 -28.03 23.91
C VAL A 434 -19.94 -28.33 24.52
N PRO A 435 -21.03 -28.38 23.74
CA PRO A 435 -22.35 -28.75 24.24
C PRO A 435 -22.32 -30.08 24.99
N LEU A 436 -23.17 -30.21 26.00
CA LEU A 436 -23.37 -31.43 26.81
C LEU A 436 -22.19 -31.83 27.72
N LEU A 437 -21.05 -31.13 27.68
CA LEU A 437 -19.95 -31.33 28.64
C LEU A 437 -20.02 -30.31 29.79
N SER A 438 -19.79 -30.79 31.01
CA SER A 438 -19.74 -29.97 32.21
C SER A 438 -18.50 -29.08 32.21
N ASP A 439 -17.36 -29.68 31.85
CA ASP A 439 -16.01 -29.13 31.94
C ASP A 439 -15.47 -28.73 30.56
N PRO A 440 -14.67 -27.66 30.47
CA PRO A 440 -14.07 -27.23 29.23
C PRO A 440 -13.00 -28.21 28.74
N ILE A 441 -12.87 -28.33 27.42
CA ILE A 441 -11.75 -29.03 26.78
C ILE A 441 -10.52 -28.13 26.86
N THR A 442 -9.45 -28.65 27.45
CA THR A 442 -8.15 -27.98 27.50
C THR A 442 -7.31 -28.42 26.32
N ILE A 443 -7.15 -27.55 25.32
CA ILE A 443 -6.28 -27.79 24.17
C ILE A 443 -4.88 -27.24 24.49
N PRO A 444 -3.78 -27.98 24.22
CA PRO A 444 -2.43 -27.48 24.45
C PRO A 444 -2.16 -26.14 23.75
N ARG A 445 -1.46 -25.21 24.42
CA ARG A 445 -1.24 -23.83 23.91
C ARG A 445 -0.54 -23.75 22.55
N GLY A 446 0.32 -24.74 22.25
CA GLY A 446 1.02 -24.86 20.98
C GLY A 446 0.27 -25.65 19.90
N SER A 447 -0.90 -26.22 20.22
CA SER A 447 -1.68 -27.03 19.28
C SER A 447 -2.13 -26.17 18.09
N PRO A 448 -1.98 -26.65 16.84
CA PRO A 448 -2.48 -25.98 15.66
C PRO A 448 -3.97 -25.63 15.73
N ALA A 449 -4.78 -26.45 16.41
CA ALA A 449 -6.21 -26.23 16.61
C ALA A 449 -6.49 -24.98 17.44
N LEU A 450 -5.82 -24.84 18.59
CA LEU A 450 -6.00 -23.67 19.47
C LEU A 450 -5.53 -22.38 18.79
N ILE A 451 -4.41 -22.43 18.06
CA ILE A 451 -3.94 -21.25 17.30
C ILE A 451 -4.98 -20.81 16.27
N LEU A 452 -5.68 -21.74 15.62
CA LEU A 452 -6.75 -21.41 14.67
C LEU A 452 -7.96 -20.81 15.39
N LEU A 453 -8.39 -21.40 16.51
CA LEU A 453 -9.49 -20.86 17.32
C LEU A 453 -9.21 -19.44 17.82
N LYS A 454 -7.99 -19.15 18.27
CA LYS A 454 -7.57 -17.79 18.62
C LYS A 454 -7.69 -16.83 17.44
N ARG A 455 -7.18 -17.22 16.25
CA ARG A 455 -7.28 -16.39 15.04
C ARG A 455 -8.72 -16.08 14.67
N ILE A 456 -9.60 -17.08 14.78
CA ILE A 456 -11.03 -16.95 14.50
C ILE A 456 -11.67 -15.93 15.46
N ARG A 457 -11.42 -16.06 16.76
CA ARG A 457 -11.92 -15.14 17.79
C ARG A 457 -11.36 -13.73 17.63
N ASP A 458 -10.05 -13.60 17.50
CA ASP A 458 -9.37 -12.31 17.42
C ASP A 458 -9.84 -11.53 16.18
N GLU A 459 -10.14 -12.23 15.08
CA GLU A 459 -10.71 -11.62 13.88
C GLU A 459 -12.16 -11.18 14.06
N ALA A 460 -13.01 -11.98 14.74
CA ALA A 460 -14.37 -11.57 15.12
C ALA A 460 -14.34 -10.32 16.01
N HIS A 461 -13.48 -10.34 17.04
CA HIS A 461 -13.30 -9.23 17.97
C HIS A 461 -12.78 -7.97 17.27
N ARG A 462 -11.78 -8.11 16.39
CA ARG A 462 -11.26 -7.01 15.57
C ARG A 462 -12.36 -6.40 14.70
N PHE A 463 -13.20 -7.25 14.10
CA PHE A 463 -14.29 -6.82 13.24
C PHE A 463 -15.40 -6.08 14.01
N ALA A 464 -15.73 -6.55 15.22
CA ALA A 464 -16.63 -5.86 16.15
C ALA A 464 -16.11 -4.47 16.55
N ILE A 465 -14.88 -4.40 17.04
CA ILE A 465 -14.24 -3.14 17.50
C ILE A 465 -14.18 -2.12 16.36
N THR A 466 -13.79 -2.55 15.16
CA THR A 466 -13.68 -1.65 14.00
C THR A 466 -15.02 -1.01 13.65
N TYR A 467 -16.11 -1.76 13.79
CA TYR A 467 -17.46 -1.25 13.56
C TYR A 467 -17.93 -0.30 14.65
N ASN A 468 -17.74 -0.66 15.93
CA ASN A 468 -18.11 0.21 17.04
C ASN A 468 -17.36 1.54 17.00
N ARG A 469 -16.08 1.53 16.61
CA ARG A 469 -15.32 2.77 16.37
C ARG A 469 -16.00 3.62 15.30
N LYS A 470 -16.38 3.03 14.16
CA LYS A 470 -17.10 3.74 13.08
C LYS A 470 -18.47 4.28 13.54
N VAL A 471 -19.25 3.50 14.29
CA VAL A 471 -20.56 3.91 14.81
C VAL A 471 -20.42 5.04 15.83
N ARG A 472 -19.52 4.91 16.80
CA ARG A 472 -19.22 5.95 17.80
C ARG A 472 -18.77 7.23 17.12
N THR A 473 -17.83 7.16 16.17
CA THR A 473 -17.40 8.34 15.41
C THR A 473 -18.59 9.01 14.71
N LYS A 474 -19.46 8.26 14.02
CA LYS A 474 -20.67 8.83 13.39
C LYS A 474 -21.64 9.44 14.39
N ARG A 475 -21.79 8.87 15.59
CA ARG A 475 -22.72 9.35 16.63
C ARG A 475 -22.20 10.59 17.36
N THR A 476 -20.93 10.61 17.77
CA THR A 476 -20.29 11.81 18.32
C THR A 476 -20.36 12.96 17.32
N ILE A 477 -20.14 12.64 16.03
CA ILE A 477 -20.31 13.60 14.95
C ILE A 477 -21.75 14.12 14.85
N LYS A 478 -22.74 13.25 15.03
CA LYS A 478 -24.17 13.61 15.02
C LYS A 478 -24.48 14.52 16.22
N SER A 479 -24.35 14.04 17.46
CA SER A 479 -24.71 14.80 18.68
C SER A 479 -24.14 16.23 18.71
N VAL A 480 -22.85 16.41 18.38
CA VAL A 480 -22.22 17.74 18.43
C VAL A 480 -22.75 18.71 17.37
N LEU A 481 -23.13 18.21 16.18
CA LEU A 481 -23.71 19.05 15.12
C LEU A 481 -25.21 19.25 15.26
N ASP A 482 -25.92 18.34 15.94
CA ASP A 482 -27.36 18.41 16.22
C ASP A 482 -27.68 19.48 17.25
N GLU A 483 -26.75 19.75 18.16
CA GLU A 483 -26.90 20.78 19.19
C GLU A 483 -26.81 22.20 18.62
N ILE A 484 -26.34 22.41 17.38
CA ILE A 484 -26.16 23.75 16.80
C ILE A 484 -27.49 24.25 16.18
N PRO A 485 -28.11 25.33 16.71
CA PRO A 485 -29.31 25.93 16.13
C PRO A 485 -29.08 26.32 14.67
N GLY A 486 -30.01 25.95 13.79
CA GLY A 486 -29.92 26.23 12.36
C GLY A 486 -29.18 25.17 11.52
N ILE A 487 -28.63 24.10 12.14
CA ILE A 487 -28.08 22.94 11.41
C ILE A 487 -29.07 21.79 11.38
N GLY A 488 -29.89 21.78 10.33
CA GLY A 488 -30.74 20.64 9.98
C GLY A 488 -29.97 19.47 9.35
N PRO A 489 -30.66 18.33 9.11
CA PRO A 489 -30.06 17.10 8.58
C PRO A 489 -29.30 17.29 7.25
N ALA A 490 -29.82 18.13 6.35
CA ALA A 490 -29.22 18.38 5.04
C ALA A 490 -27.88 19.12 5.13
N ARG A 491 -27.80 20.20 5.93
CA ARG A 491 -26.57 20.98 6.13
C ARG A 491 -25.48 20.17 6.83
N ARG A 492 -25.88 19.29 7.74
CA ARG A 492 -24.98 18.35 8.42
C ARG A 492 -24.35 17.34 7.47
N ALA A 493 -25.16 16.72 6.62
CA ALA A 493 -24.67 15.78 5.62
C ALA A 493 -23.67 16.47 4.67
N ALA A 494 -23.94 17.73 4.29
CA ALA A 494 -23.03 18.52 3.46
C ALA A 494 -21.68 18.80 4.15
N LEU A 495 -21.69 19.19 5.43
CA LEU A 495 -20.47 19.38 6.23
C LEU A 495 -19.64 18.10 6.33
N LEU A 496 -20.30 16.97 6.61
CA LEU A 496 -19.61 15.69 6.75
C LEU A 496 -19.12 15.12 5.43
N LYS A 497 -19.80 15.42 4.33
CA LYS A 497 -19.35 15.06 2.99
C LYS A 497 -18.08 15.83 2.61
N LYS A 498 -17.99 17.12 2.95
CA LYS A 498 -16.82 17.96 2.63
C LYS A 498 -15.63 17.66 3.56
N PHE A 499 -15.85 17.64 4.87
CA PHE A 499 -14.76 17.57 5.86
C PHE A 499 -14.51 16.17 6.42
N GLY A 500 -15.43 15.22 6.26
CA GLY A 500 -15.28 13.82 6.68
C GLY A 500 -15.41 13.56 8.18
N SER A 501 -15.03 14.49 9.06
CA SER A 501 -15.14 14.34 10.52
C SER A 501 -15.26 15.67 11.25
N VAL A 502 -15.86 15.68 12.45
CA VAL A 502 -15.98 16.90 13.29
C VAL A 502 -14.62 17.48 13.69
N LYS A 503 -13.58 16.64 13.83
CA LYS A 503 -12.21 17.12 14.11
C LYS A 503 -11.70 18.03 12.98
N ARG A 504 -11.91 17.62 11.72
CA ARG A 504 -11.54 18.43 10.56
C ARG A 504 -12.40 19.68 10.40
N ILE A 505 -13.69 19.62 10.79
CA ILE A 505 -14.56 20.81 10.82
C ILE A 505 -14.06 21.81 11.88
N ARG A 506 -13.55 21.34 13.02
CA ARG A 506 -12.96 22.19 14.06
C ARG A 506 -11.66 22.87 13.59
N GLU A 507 -10.85 22.17 12.82
CA GLU A 507 -9.58 22.67 12.27
C GLU A 507 -9.79 23.61 11.07
N ALA A 508 -10.94 23.52 10.39
CA ALA A 508 -11.27 24.32 9.22
C ALA A 508 -11.46 25.82 9.53
N SER A 509 -11.18 26.66 8.54
CA SER A 509 -11.42 28.11 8.62
C SER A 509 -12.93 28.43 8.57
N VAL A 510 -13.33 29.64 8.98
CA VAL A 510 -14.76 30.03 8.90
C VAL A 510 -15.22 30.08 7.44
N GLU A 511 -14.33 30.53 6.57
CA GLU A 511 -14.50 30.67 5.14
C GLU A 511 -14.71 29.30 4.48
N GLU A 512 -13.87 28.32 4.83
CA GLU A 512 -13.99 26.93 4.33
C GLU A 512 -15.32 26.28 4.72
N ILE A 513 -15.82 26.58 5.93
CA ILE A 513 -17.11 26.09 6.43
C ILE A 513 -18.28 26.79 5.72
N ALA A 514 -18.15 28.09 5.41
CA ALA A 514 -19.16 28.88 4.72
C ALA A 514 -19.31 28.50 3.23
N GLU A 515 -18.27 27.95 2.61
CA GLU A 515 -18.33 27.38 1.25
C GLU A 515 -19.24 26.14 1.13
N VAL A 516 -19.69 25.56 2.25
CA VAL A 516 -20.60 24.41 2.21
C VAL A 516 -21.99 24.88 1.83
N LYS A 517 -22.55 24.29 0.77
CA LYS A 517 -23.88 24.62 0.23
C LYS A 517 -24.94 24.68 1.34
N GLY A 518 -25.53 25.87 1.52
CA GLY A 518 -26.58 26.12 2.50
C GLY A 518 -26.09 26.57 3.88
N ILE A 519 -24.79 26.86 4.05
CA ILE A 519 -24.23 27.43 5.28
C ILE A 519 -23.85 28.88 5.02
N THR A 520 -24.48 29.81 5.73
CA THR A 520 -24.10 31.21 5.70
C THR A 520 -22.87 31.46 6.58
N GLU A 521 -22.15 32.55 6.33
CA GLU A 521 -20.99 32.93 7.15
C GLU A 521 -21.33 33.06 8.64
N VAL A 522 -22.54 33.55 8.96
CA VAL A 522 -23.07 33.63 10.33
C VAL A 522 -23.20 32.23 10.96
N LEU A 523 -23.70 31.26 10.19
CA LEU A 523 -23.85 29.88 10.65
C LEU A 523 -22.48 29.20 10.78
N ALA A 524 -21.53 29.48 9.88
CA ALA A 524 -20.16 28.97 9.95
C ALA A 524 -19.43 29.46 11.22
N LYS A 525 -19.58 30.74 11.58
CA LYS A 525 -19.05 31.29 12.85
C LYS A 525 -19.68 30.60 14.08
N SER A 526 -20.99 30.36 14.05
CA SER A 526 -21.71 29.65 15.12
C SER A 526 -21.21 28.20 15.29
N VAL A 527 -21.00 27.49 14.18
CA VAL A 527 -20.42 26.13 14.16
C VAL A 527 -19.03 26.13 14.77
N LYS A 528 -18.15 27.03 14.32
CA LYS A 528 -16.77 27.10 14.79
C LYS A 528 -16.71 27.38 16.29
N ARG A 529 -17.48 28.36 16.77
CA ARG A 529 -17.57 28.74 18.19
C ARG A 529 -18.01 27.58 19.09
N ARG A 530 -19.05 26.84 18.68
CA ARG A 530 -19.57 25.71 19.47
C ARG A 530 -18.62 24.50 19.46
N LEU A 531 -17.89 24.30 18.36
CA LEU A 531 -16.91 23.23 18.24
C LEU A 531 -15.59 23.51 18.95
N SER A 532 -15.18 24.78 19.12
CA SER A 532 -13.95 25.19 19.81
C SER A 532 -14.07 25.26 21.33
N GLY A 533 -15.25 25.00 21.91
CA GLY A 533 -15.45 24.88 23.36
C GLY A 533 -15.52 26.19 24.13
N THR A 534 -15.65 27.33 23.46
CA THR A 534 -15.85 28.62 24.12
C THR A 534 -17.33 28.78 24.45
N GLN A 535 -17.74 28.30 25.63
CA GLN A 535 -18.99 28.75 26.25
C GLN A 535 -18.79 30.23 26.61
N GLY A 536 -19.34 31.11 25.78
CA GLY A 536 -19.57 32.51 26.14
C GLY A 536 -21.03 32.66 26.49
N SER A 537 -21.27 32.85 27.80
CA SER A 537 -22.42 33.48 28.47
C SER A 537 -23.83 33.05 28.07
#